data_AF-A0A432SCQ1-F1
#
_entry.id   AF-A0A432SCQ1-F1
#
_cell.length_a   1.000
_cell.length_b   1.000
_cell.length_c   1.000
_cell.angle_alpha   90.00
_cell.angle_beta   90.00
_cell.angle_gamma   90.00
#
_symmetry.space_group_name_H-M   'P 1'
#
loop_
_entity.id
_entity.type
_entity.pdbx_description
1 polymer ?
#
loop_
_entity_poly.entity_id
_entity_poly.type
_entity_poly.pdbx_seq_one_letter_code
_entity_poly.pdbx_strand_id
1 'polypeptide(L)'
;MKEAMVTFFGNYAALLVFLHVLSAVVWVGGMIAIRVAVHPSLQSIEDPKIKLGKTLQIVGRLFHLVIPFIVILIVTATLMAVGLGFKGTDLYWLVHVKEVIWTVMTINFIYMYIRRKKAQKLFDTGDLPGAKALVAPLPNLLLPINIVLGVAAIFSGVILRGF
;
A
#
# COMPACT_ATOMS: atom_id res chain seq x y z
N MET A 1 19.86 -20.49 -8.96
CA MET A 1 18.76 -19.53 -8.71
C MET A 1 19.27 -18.12 -8.47
N LYS A 2 20.21 -17.91 -7.53
CA LYS A 2 20.81 -16.58 -7.24
C LYS A 2 21.49 -15.94 -8.47
N GLU A 3 22.32 -16.68 -9.20
CA GLU A 3 22.99 -16.14 -10.42
C GLU A 3 21.99 -15.69 -11.49
N ALA A 4 20.96 -16.50 -11.78
CA ALA A 4 19.92 -16.13 -12.74
C ALA A 4 19.19 -14.82 -12.36
N MET A 5 18.92 -14.61 -11.07
CA MET A 5 18.29 -13.37 -10.58
C MET A 5 19.23 -12.16 -10.71
N VAL A 6 20.52 -12.34 -10.42
CA VAL A 6 21.53 -11.27 -10.57
C VAL A 6 21.67 -10.89 -12.04
N THR A 7 21.79 -11.86 -12.95
CA THR A 7 21.84 -11.61 -14.40
C THR A 7 20.57 -10.94 -14.90
N PHE A 8 19.40 -11.40 -14.45
CA PHE A 8 18.12 -10.77 -14.80
C PHE A 8 18.04 -9.32 -14.32
N PHE A 9 18.43 -9.06 -13.06
CA PHE A 9 18.49 -7.70 -12.54
C PHE A 9 19.45 -6.82 -13.35
N GLY A 10 20.66 -7.30 -13.66
CA GLY A 10 21.63 -6.56 -14.46
C GLY A 10 21.09 -6.15 -15.84
N ASN A 11 20.33 -7.03 -16.50
CA ASN A 11 19.75 -6.76 -17.82
C ASN A 11 18.56 -5.78 -17.78
N TYR A 12 17.84 -5.67 -16.66
CA TYR A 12 16.59 -4.91 -16.55
C TYR A 12 16.56 -3.91 -15.38
N ALA A 13 17.73 -3.53 -14.85
CA ALA A 13 17.84 -2.75 -13.61
C ALA A 13 16.99 -1.48 -13.63
N ALA A 14 17.09 -0.68 -14.69
CA ALA A 14 16.34 0.57 -14.83
C ALA A 14 14.82 0.35 -14.80
N LEU A 15 14.33 -0.67 -15.51
CA LEU A 15 12.91 -1.00 -15.54
C LEU A 15 12.41 -1.49 -14.18
N LEU A 16 13.18 -2.35 -13.50
CA LEU A 16 12.81 -2.87 -12.17
C LEU A 16 12.75 -1.76 -11.12
N VAL A 17 13.74 -0.86 -11.11
CA VAL A 17 13.75 0.31 -10.24
C VAL A 17 12.57 1.24 -10.55
N PHE A 18 12.31 1.52 -11.83
CA PHE A 18 11.18 2.34 -12.24
C PHE A 18 9.85 1.75 -11.76
N LEU A 19 9.60 0.47 -12.01
CA LEU A 19 8.38 -0.23 -11.58
C LEU A 19 8.25 -0.27 -10.06
N HIS A 20 9.34 -0.44 -9.32
CA HIS A 20 9.36 -0.39 -7.86
C HIS A 20 8.92 0.99 -7.35
N VAL A 21 9.55 2.06 -7.86
CA VAL A 21 9.25 3.44 -7.44
C VAL A 21 7.84 3.84 -7.85
N LEU A 22 7.42 3.53 -9.08
CA LEU A 22 6.06 3.78 -9.55
C LEU A 22 5.03 3.10 -8.64
N SER A 23 5.29 1.85 -8.23
CA SER A 23 4.39 1.12 -7.34
C SER A 23 4.28 1.76 -5.96
N ALA A 24 5.40 2.23 -5.40
CA ALA A 24 5.40 2.95 -4.13
C ALA A 24 4.63 4.28 -4.23
N VAL A 25 4.82 5.02 -5.34
CA VAL A 25 4.10 6.27 -5.61
C VAL A 25 2.60 6.04 -5.74
N VAL A 26 2.17 5.05 -6.52
CA VAL A 26 0.73 4.76 -6.69
C VAL A 26 0.11 4.32 -5.38
N TRP A 27 0.78 3.47 -4.60
CA TRP A 27 0.22 2.97 -3.34
C TRP A 27 0.18 4.06 -2.26
N VAL A 28 1.31 4.66 -1.92
CA VAL A 28 1.39 5.67 -0.85
C VAL A 28 0.71 6.97 -1.27
N GLY A 29 0.94 7.43 -2.49
CA GLY A 29 0.28 8.61 -3.06
C GLY A 29 -1.23 8.45 -3.15
N GLY A 30 -1.73 7.27 -3.56
CA GLY A 30 -3.16 6.97 -3.57
C GLY A 30 -3.79 7.04 -2.17
N MET A 31 -3.10 6.52 -1.15
CA MET A 31 -3.57 6.62 0.24
C MET A 31 -3.59 8.06 0.75
N ILE A 32 -2.56 8.86 0.45
CA ILE A 32 -2.50 10.28 0.79
C ILE A 32 -3.63 11.06 0.10
N ALA A 33 -3.84 10.84 -1.20
CA ALA A 33 -4.92 11.48 -1.95
C ALA A 33 -6.30 11.18 -1.34
N ILE A 34 -6.54 9.92 -0.95
CA ILE A 34 -7.77 9.57 -0.23
C ILE A 34 -7.87 10.29 1.11
N ARG A 35 -6.80 10.32 1.91
CA ARG A 35 -6.84 10.89 3.26
C ARG A 35 -7.00 12.41 3.27
N VAL A 36 -6.35 13.10 2.35
CA VAL A 36 -6.21 14.56 2.34
C VAL A 36 -7.25 15.23 1.45
N ALA A 37 -7.55 14.68 0.28
CA ALA A 37 -8.50 15.31 -0.66
C ALA A 37 -9.89 14.67 -0.58
N VAL A 38 -9.96 13.34 -0.69
CA VAL A 38 -11.26 12.66 -0.83
C VAL A 38 -12.01 12.56 0.49
N HIS A 39 -11.35 12.19 1.58
CA HIS A 39 -12.01 11.96 2.86
C HIS A 39 -12.70 13.22 3.41
N PRO A 40 -12.08 14.42 3.37
CA PRO A 40 -12.77 15.67 3.72
C PRO A 40 -13.94 15.96 2.76
N SER A 41 -13.76 15.76 1.46
CA SER A 41 -14.84 15.94 0.47
C SER A 41 -16.04 15.03 0.71
N LEU A 42 -15.82 13.83 1.25
CA LEU A 42 -16.92 12.94 1.64
C LEU A 42 -17.68 13.43 2.90
N GLN A 43 -17.09 14.30 3.73
CA GLN A 43 -17.76 14.82 4.92
C GLN A 43 -18.83 15.86 4.59
N SER A 44 -18.76 16.51 3.43
CA SER A 44 -19.77 17.46 2.99
C SER A 44 -21.07 16.81 2.48
N ILE A 45 -21.11 15.47 2.40
CA ILE A 45 -22.32 14.74 2.04
C ILE A 45 -23.19 14.57 3.29
N GLU A 46 -24.35 15.24 3.29
CA GLU A 46 -25.29 15.23 4.41
C GLU A 46 -25.98 13.87 4.59
N ASP A 47 -26.45 13.26 3.50
CA ASP A 47 -27.11 11.96 3.54
C ASP A 47 -26.12 10.85 3.98
N PRO A 48 -26.32 10.22 5.15
CA PRO A 48 -25.38 9.23 5.68
C PRO A 48 -25.27 7.97 4.82
N LYS A 49 -26.36 7.57 4.14
CA LYS A 49 -26.40 6.39 3.27
C LYS A 49 -25.60 6.66 1.99
N ILE A 50 -25.80 7.82 1.37
CA ILE A 50 -25.03 8.24 0.19
C ILE A 50 -23.54 8.35 0.55
N LYS A 51 -23.22 9.03 1.65
CA LYS A 51 -21.84 9.17 2.14
C LYS A 51 -21.15 7.82 2.36
N LEU A 52 -21.83 6.89 3.04
CA LEU A 52 -21.30 5.55 3.29
C LEU A 52 -21.10 4.77 1.99
N GLY A 53 -22.08 4.79 1.09
CA GLY A 53 -22.00 4.14 -0.22
C GLY A 53 -20.85 4.67 -1.07
N LYS A 54 -20.66 6.00 -1.13
CA LYS A 54 -19.53 6.64 -1.83
C LYS A 54 -18.19 6.29 -1.20
N THR A 55 -18.12 6.27 0.14
CA THR A 55 -16.92 5.82 0.86
C THR A 55 -16.54 4.40 0.46
N LEU A 56 -17.49 3.46 0.52
CA LEU A 56 -17.27 2.07 0.12
C LEU A 56 -16.83 1.95 -1.34
N GLN A 57 -17.50 2.66 -2.25
CA GLN A 57 -17.18 2.66 -3.68
C GLN A 57 -15.75 3.13 -3.95
N ILE A 58 -15.36 4.28 -3.40
CA ILE A 58 -14.05 4.88 -3.65
C ILE A 58 -12.94 4.03 -3.05
N VAL A 59 -13.08 3.60 -1.79
CA VAL A 59 -12.10 2.71 -1.13
C VAL A 59 -11.98 1.40 -1.91
N GLY A 60 -13.09 0.85 -2.40
CA GLY A 60 -13.09 -0.34 -3.24
C GLY A 60 -12.29 -0.15 -4.52
N ARG A 61 -12.48 0.97 -5.23
CA ARG A 61 -11.72 1.29 -6.45
C ARG A 61 -10.24 1.49 -6.17
N LEU A 62 -9.89 2.20 -5.09
CA LEU A 62 -8.49 2.35 -4.69
C LEU A 62 -7.85 0.98 -4.43
N PHE A 63 -8.52 0.09 -3.70
CA PHE A 63 -7.96 -1.23 -3.41
C PHE A 63 -7.68 -2.05 -4.68
N HIS A 64 -8.62 -2.06 -5.63
CA HIS A 64 -8.39 -2.73 -6.92
C HIS A 64 -7.24 -2.10 -7.72
N LEU A 65 -7.08 -0.78 -7.65
CA LEU A 65 -5.94 -0.09 -8.27
C LEU A 65 -4.63 -0.52 -7.62
N VAL A 66 -4.51 -0.52 -6.30
CA VAL A 66 -3.22 -0.72 -5.61
C VAL A 66 -2.77 -2.18 -5.55
N ILE A 67 -3.68 -3.17 -5.57
CA ILE A 67 -3.34 -4.60 -5.53
C ILE A 67 -2.24 -4.99 -6.55
N PRO A 68 -2.37 -4.70 -7.86
CA PRO A 68 -1.31 -5.05 -8.81
C PRO A 68 0.02 -4.35 -8.49
N PHE A 69 0.00 -3.10 -8.02
CA PHE A 69 1.22 -2.37 -7.65
C PHE A 69 1.87 -2.93 -6.38
N ILE A 70 1.09 -3.43 -5.40
CA ILE A 70 1.65 -4.13 -4.22
C ILE A 70 2.42 -5.38 -4.69
N VAL A 71 1.86 -6.17 -5.61
CA VAL A 71 2.52 -7.35 -6.16
C VAL A 71 3.79 -6.98 -6.91
N ILE A 72 3.73 -5.98 -7.79
CA ILE A 72 4.91 -5.48 -8.53
C ILE A 72 5.99 -4.99 -7.55
N LEU A 73 5.61 -4.27 -6.50
CA LEU A 73 6.53 -3.75 -5.49
C LEU A 73 7.27 -4.89 -4.77
N ILE A 74 6.58 -5.96 -4.38
CA ILE A 74 7.19 -7.11 -3.71
C ILE A 74 8.16 -7.86 -4.63
N VAL A 75 7.74 -8.13 -5.87
CA VAL A 75 8.58 -8.83 -6.86
C VAL A 75 9.85 -8.03 -7.15
N THR A 76 9.69 -6.74 -7.44
CA THR A 76 10.83 -5.84 -7.72
C THR A 76 11.74 -5.67 -6.50
N ALA A 77 11.18 -5.55 -5.29
CA ALA A 77 11.97 -5.47 -4.05
C ALA A 77 12.85 -6.71 -3.86
N THR A 78 12.30 -7.90 -4.08
CA THR A 78 13.03 -9.16 -3.92
C THR A 78 14.15 -9.28 -4.94
N LEU A 79 13.89 -8.93 -6.21
CA LEU A 79 14.91 -8.94 -7.26
C LEU A 79 16.04 -7.94 -6.97
N MET A 80 15.70 -6.73 -6.53
CA MET A 80 16.67 -5.69 -6.18
C MET A 80 17.50 -6.07 -4.95
N ALA A 81 16.89 -6.64 -3.90
CA ALA A 81 17.61 -7.03 -2.68
C ALA A 81 18.68 -8.10 -2.95
N VAL A 82 18.39 -9.03 -3.88
CA VAL A 82 19.37 -10.04 -4.32
C VAL A 82 20.38 -9.47 -5.30
N GLY A 83 19.93 -8.66 -6.27
CA GLY A 83 20.76 -8.11 -7.35
C GLY A 83 21.78 -7.07 -6.90
N LEU A 84 21.43 -6.24 -5.91
CA LEU A 84 22.32 -5.19 -5.37
C LEU A 84 23.33 -5.71 -4.33
N GLY A 85 23.24 -6.98 -3.94
CA GLY A 85 24.30 -7.60 -3.15
C GLY A 85 24.47 -7.06 -1.72
N PHE A 86 23.41 -6.52 -1.10
CA PHE A 86 23.49 -5.90 0.24
C PHE A 86 24.05 -6.81 1.36
N LYS A 87 24.10 -8.13 1.19
CA LYS A 87 24.63 -9.06 2.20
C LYS A 87 26.11 -8.76 2.47
N GLY A 88 26.43 -8.48 3.74
CA GLY A 88 27.79 -8.15 4.19
C GLY A 88 28.10 -6.65 4.20
N THR A 89 27.12 -5.80 3.87
CA THR A 89 27.24 -4.34 3.90
C THR A 89 26.65 -3.79 5.20
N ASP A 90 27.12 -2.61 5.63
CA ASP A 90 26.57 -1.91 6.82
C ASP A 90 25.10 -1.50 6.66
N LEU A 91 24.56 -1.54 5.44
CA LEU A 91 23.17 -1.20 5.12
C LEU A 91 22.24 -2.42 5.10
N TYR A 92 22.76 -3.65 5.28
CA TYR A 92 21.97 -4.87 5.18
C TYR A 92 20.78 -4.91 6.17
N TRP A 93 20.98 -4.37 7.37
CA TRP A 93 19.91 -4.29 8.37
C TRP A 93 18.74 -3.41 7.91
N LEU A 94 19.02 -2.35 7.14
CA LEU A 94 18.01 -1.41 6.65
C LEU A 94 17.11 -2.04 5.59
N VAL A 95 17.63 -3.01 4.83
CA VAL A 95 16.83 -3.86 3.93
C VAL A 95 15.81 -4.64 4.74
N HIS A 96 16.21 -5.31 5.83
CA HIS A 96 15.30 -6.06 6.69
C HIS A 96 14.28 -5.17 7.41
N VAL A 97 14.67 -3.98 7.85
CA VAL A 97 13.72 -3.01 8.42
C VAL A 97 12.67 -2.61 7.38
N LYS A 98 13.09 -2.30 6.15
CA LYS A 98 12.17 -2.02 5.06
C LYS A 98 11.25 -3.22 4.77
N GLU A 99 11.79 -4.45 4.85
CA GLU A 99 11.02 -5.69 4.70
C GLU A 99 9.90 -5.84 5.73
N VAL A 100 10.22 -5.59 7.00
CA VAL A 100 9.25 -5.60 8.09
C VAL A 100 8.17 -4.53 7.87
N ILE A 101 8.56 -3.31 7.50
CA ILE A 101 7.61 -2.22 7.26
C ILE A 101 6.59 -2.59 6.17
N TRP A 102 7.04 -3.03 4.99
CA TRP A 102 6.10 -3.34 3.90
C TRP A 102 5.25 -4.58 4.23
N THR A 103 5.78 -5.54 5.00
CA THR A 103 5.02 -6.70 5.48
C THR A 103 3.86 -6.25 6.38
N VAL A 104 4.14 -5.40 7.38
CA VAL A 104 3.12 -4.84 8.27
C VAL A 104 2.09 -4.04 7.48
N MET A 105 2.53 -3.23 6.51
CA MET A 105 1.62 -2.47 5.65
C MET A 105 0.70 -3.35 4.82
N THR A 106 1.23 -4.47 4.31
CA THR A 106 0.48 -5.43 3.50
C THR A 106 -0.55 -6.17 4.35
N ILE A 107 -0.20 -6.59 5.57
CA ILE A 107 -1.14 -7.20 6.51
C ILE A 107 -2.26 -6.22 6.86
N ASN A 108 -1.92 -4.96 7.17
CA ASN A 108 -2.91 -3.92 7.44
C ASN A 108 -3.81 -3.67 6.21
N PHE A 109 -3.24 -3.67 5.00
CA PHE A 109 -4.01 -3.57 3.75
C PHE A 109 -5.00 -4.72 3.58
N ILE A 110 -4.56 -5.97 3.79
CA ILE A 110 -5.42 -7.16 3.72
C ILE A 110 -6.57 -7.04 4.73
N TYR A 111 -6.26 -6.62 5.97
CA TYR A 111 -7.27 -6.39 6.99
C TYR A 111 -8.30 -5.32 6.58
N MET A 112 -7.85 -4.18 6.05
CA MET A 112 -8.72 -3.14 5.50
C MET A 112 -9.59 -3.67 4.35
N TYR A 113 -9.02 -4.45 3.43
CA TYR A 113 -9.72 -5.03 2.28
C TYR A 113 -10.85 -5.96 2.72
N ILE A 114 -10.57 -6.87 3.65
CA ILE A 114 -11.57 -7.79 4.21
C ILE A 114 -12.68 -7.02 4.92
N ARG A 115 -12.35 -6.03 5.74
CA ARG A 115 -13.34 -5.19 6.43
C ARG A 115 -14.23 -4.43 5.45
N ARG A 116 -13.66 -3.82 4.42
CA ARG A 116 -14.43 -3.14 3.37
C ARG A 116 -15.36 -4.11 2.64
N LYS A 117 -14.90 -5.32 2.32
CA LYS A 117 -15.74 -6.34 1.67
C LYS A 117 -16.91 -6.76 2.55
N LYS A 118 -16.68 -6.99 3.85
CA LYS A 118 -17.74 -7.28 4.82
C LYS A 118 -18.73 -6.10 4.95
N ALA A 119 -18.21 -4.87 5.03
CA ALA A 119 -19.05 -3.68 5.08
C ALA A 119 -19.90 -3.47 3.83
N GLN A 120 -19.35 -3.74 2.65
CA GLN A 120 -20.12 -3.71 1.39
C GLN A 120 -21.30 -4.69 1.45
N LYS A 121 -21.07 -5.93 1.90
CA LYS A 121 -22.14 -6.91 2.05
C LYS A 121 -23.27 -6.43 2.97
N LEU A 122 -22.92 -5.85 4.13
CA LEU A 122 -23.91 -5.30 5.06
C LEU A 122 -24.68 -4.11 4.46
N PHE A 123 -23.98 -3.24 3.73
CA PHE A 123 -24.59 -2.12 3.04
C PHE A 123 -25.60 -2.58 1.98
N ASP A 124 -25.24 -3.61 1.20
CA ASP A 124 -26.09 -4.18 0.15
C ASP A 124 -27.35 -4.86 0.74
N THR A 125 -27.26 -5.41 1.95
CA THR A 125 -28.40 -5.99 2.68
C THR A 125 -29.20 -4.98 3.51
N GLY A 126 -28.84 -3.68 3.47
CA GLY A 126 -29.54 -2.61 4.20
C GLY A 126 -29.11 -2.40 5.65
N ASP A 127 -28.14 -3.15 6.17
CA ASP A 127 -27.57 -2.93 7.51
C ASP A 127 -26.53 -1.79 7.49
N LEU A 128 -27.04 -0.56 7.47
CA LEU A 128 -26.23 0.65 7.46
C LEU A 128 -25.41 0.85 8.75
N PRO A 129 -25.95 0.61 9.97
CA PRO A 129 -25.17 0.72 11.20
C PRO A 129 -23.98 -0.24 11.22
N GLY A 130 -24.19 -1.51 10.87
CA GLY A 130 -23.14 -2.53 10.81
C GLY A 130 -22.08 -2.20 9.76
N ALA A 131 -22.52 -1.77 8.56
CA ALA A 131 -21.60 -1.32 7.52
C ALA A 131 -20.75 -0.11 7.96
N LYS A 132 -21.36 0.89 8.62
CA LYS A 132 -20.66 2.08 9.14
C LYS A 132 -19.63 1.69 10.20
N ALA A 133 -20.00 0.84 11.15
CA ALA A 133 -19.08 0.34 12.17
C ALA A 133 -17.89 -0.40 11.55
N LEU A 134 -18.13 -1.18 10.48
CA LEU A 134 -17.07 -1.88 9.77
C LEU A 134 -16.11 -0.93 9.01
N VAL A 135 -16.61 0.16 8.45
CA VAL A 135 -15.80 1.13 7.67
C VAL A 135 -15.08 2.15 8.55
N ALA A 136 -15.62 2.53 9.71
CA ALA A 136 -15.13 3.66 10.50
C ALA A 136 -13.61 3.64 10.80
N PRO A 137 -12.96 2.49 11.10
CA PRO A 137 -11.52 2.47 11.36
C PRO A 137 -10.65 2.70 10.13
N LEU A 138 -11.16 2.47 8.91
CA LEU A 138 -10.35 2.54 7.69
C LEU A 138 -9.73 3.94 7.49
N PRO A 139 -10.52 5.02 7.33
CA PRO A 139 -9.95 6.36 7.11
C PRO A 139 -9.31 6.97 8.36
N ASN A 140 -9.76 6.55 9.57
CA ASN A 140 -9.39 7.21 10.83
C ASN A 140 -8.16 6.61 11.51
N LEU A 141 -7.83 5.35 11.23
CA LEU A 141 -6.75 4.65 11.92
C LEU A 141 -5.87 3.87 10.93
N LEU A 142 -6.47 2.94 10.20
CA LEU A 142 -5.71 1.97 9.40
C LEU A 142 -5.00 2.62 8.21
N LEU A 143 -5.68 3.54 7.52
CA LEU A 143 -5.11 4.29 6.39
C LEU A 143 -3.99 5.24 6.85
N PRO A 144 -4.16 6.09 7.89
CA PRO A 144 -3.06 6.90 8.43
C PRO A 144 -1.82 6.10 8.83
N ILE A 145 -2.00 4.95 9.50
CA ILE A 145 -0.88 4.07 9.88
C ILE A 145 -0.11 3.62 8.64
N ASN A 146 -0.81 3.17 7.59
CA ASN A 146 -0.15 2.75 6.35
C ASN A 146 0.53 3.92 5.62
N ILE A 147 0.01 5.14 5.71
CA ILE A 147 0.68 6.32 5.12
C ILE A 147 2.00 6.58 5.83
N VAL A 148 2.02 6.60 7.18
CA VAL A 148 3.25 6.84 7.95
C VAL A 148 4.30 5.78 7.66
N LEU A 149 3.90 4.50 7.70
CA LEU A 149 4.78 3.38 7.36
C LEU A 149 5.28 3.47 5.91
N GLY A 150 4.42 3.84 4.97
CA GLY A 150 4.78 4.00 3.56
C GLY A 150 5.79 5.11 3.33
N VAL A 151 5.61 6.26 3.97
CA VAL A 151 6.58 7.37 3.91
C VAL A 151 7.92 6.96 4.53
N ALA A 152 7.90 6.26 5.67
CA ALA A 152 9.12 5.72 6.28
C ALA A 152 9.84 4.72 5.34
N ALA A 153 9.10 3.82 4.69
CA ALA A 153 9.67 2.87 3.72
C ALA A 153 10.26 3.56 2.49
N ILE A 154 9.62 4.63 2.00
CA ILE A 154 10.15 5.46 0.90
C ILE A 154 11.45 6.12 1.35
N PHE A 155 11.49 6.73 2.53
CA PHE A 155 12.69 7.36 3.07
C PHE A 155 13.85 6.37 3.24
N SER A 156 13.59 5.17 3.79
CA SER A 156 14.60 4.09 3.83
C SER A 156 15.09 3.71 2.42
N GLY A 157 14.19 3.70 1.43
CA GLY A 157 14.56 3.48 0.04
C GLY A 157 15.49 4.56 -0.54
N VAL A 158 15.36 5.81 -0.10
CA VAL A 158 16.28 6.90 -0.46
C VAL A 158 17.66 6.68 0.16
N ILE A 159 17.74 6.19 1.40
CA ILE A 159 19.03 5.87 2.04
C ILE A 159 19.73 4.71 1.33
N LEU A 160 18.96 3.71 0.87
CA LEU A 160 19.48 2.58 0.11
C LEU A 160 19.87 2.93 -1.34
N ARG A 161 19.56 4.14 -1.81
CA ARG A 161 19.93 4.60 -3.16
C ARG A 161 21.42 4.93 -3.19
N GLY A 162 22.15 4.34 -4.13
CA GLY A 162 23.60 4.59 -4.31
C GLY A 162 24.48 3.40 -3.94
N PHE A 163 23.87 2.25 -3.63
CA PHE A 163 24.50 0.93 -3.64
C PHE A 163 24.31 0.24 -4.99
#